data_AF-A0A7X7Y440-F1
#
_entry.id   AF-A0A7X7Y440-F1
#
_cell.length_a   1.000
_cell.length_b   1.000
_cell.length_c   1.000
_cell.angle_alpha   90.00
_cell.angle_beta   90.00
_cell.angle_gamma   90.00
#
_symmetry.space_group_name_H-M   'P 1'
#
loop_
_entity.id
_entity.type
_entity.pdbx_description
1 polymer ?
#
loop_
_entity_poly.entity_id
_entity_poly.type
_entity_poly.pdbx_seq_one_letter_code
_entity_poly.pdbx_strand_id
1 'polypeptide(L)' 'MYCNICGSREDNISLFMISMCKNCFYDFANISVMDEDYDRYKNLIRILLSNYISPKALLTPVK' A
#
# COMPACT_ATOMS: atom_id res chain seq x y z
N MET A 1 2.88 14.91 4.22
CA MET A 1 3.50 13.55 4.33
C MET A 1 4.21 13.25 3.02
N TYR A 2 5.11 12.27 2.99
CA TYR A 2 5.70 11.81 1.73
C TYR A 2 4.88 10.63 1.20
N CYS A 3 4.81 10.49 -0.13
CA CYS A 3 4.31 9.28 -0.76
C CYS A 3 5.30 8.14 -0.48
N ASN A 4 4.84 7.04 0.11
CA ASN A 4 5.67 5.86 0.36
C ASN A 4 6.12 5.14 -0.93
N ILE A 5 5.48 5.42 -2.08
CA ILE A 5 5.77 4.79 -3.37
C ILE A 5 6.84 5.57 -4.15
N CYS A 6 6.67 6.89 -4.28
CA CYS A 6 7.52 7.73 -5.12
C CYS A 6 8.27 8.84 -4.37
N GLY A 7 8.00 9.01 -3.08
CA GLY A 7 8.65 10.05 -2.25
C GLY A 7 8.11 11.47 -2.46
N SER A 8 7.08 11.68 -3.30
CA SER A 8 6.53 13.02 -3.55
C SER A 8 5.93 13.65 -2.29
N ARG A 9 5.96 14.99 -2.23
CA ARG A 9 5.40 15.78 -1.11
C ARG A 9 4.01 16.35 -1.39
N GLU A 10 3.33 15.83 -2.41
CA GLU A 10 2.00 16.26 -2.81
C GLU A 10 0.92 15.86 -1.80
N ASP A 11 -0.33 16.26 -2.07
CA ASP A 11 -1.49 15.76 -1.34
C ASP A 11 -1.53 14.23 -1.41
N ASN A 12 -1.45 13.61 -0.23
CA ASN A 12 -1.45 12.17 -0.08
C ASN A 12 -2.76 11.67 0.52
N ILE A 13 -3.17 10.49 0.08
CA ILE A 13 -4.26 9.70 0.65
C ILE A 13 -3.62 8.61 1.52
N SER A 14 -4.15 8.42 2.72
CA SER A 14 -3.71 7.37 3.63
C SER A 14 -4.64 6.16 3.55
N LEU A 15 -4.11 5.04 3.07
CA LEU A 15 -4.83 3.76 2.93
C LEU A 15 -3.93 2.65 3.47
N PHE A 16 -4.48 1.78 4.31
CA PHE A 16 -3.75 0.66 4.88
C PHE A 16 -2.40 1.03 5.54
N MET A 17 -2.33 2.15 6.28
CA MET A 17 -1.09 2.73 6.87
C MET A 17 -0.03 3.18 5.84
N ILE A 18 -0.34 3.16 4.55
CA ILE A 18 0.49 3.73 3.49
C ILE A 18 -0.05 5.10 3.10
N SER A 19 0.83 6.10 3.05
CA SER A 19 0.59 7.42 2.47
C SER A 19 0.96 7.38 0.99
N MET A 20 0.00 7.64 0.11
CA MET A 20 0.17 7.54 -1.34
C MET A 20 -0.35 8.81 -2.02
N CYS A 21 0.42 9.37 -2.96
CA CYS A 21 -0.04 10.52 -3.73
C CYS A 21 -1.10 10.11 -4.77
N LYS A 22 -1.88 11.08 -5.25
CA LYS A 22 -2.94 10.84 -6.24
C LYS A 22 -2.43 10.17 -7.51
N ASN A 23 -1.24 10.54 -7.98
CA ASN A 23 -0.65 9.95 -9.20
C ASN A 23 -0.35 8.46 -9.01
N CYS A 24 0.36 8.11 -7.93
CA CYS A 24 0.63 6.70 -7.63
C CYS A 24 -0.66 5.89 -7.42
N PHE A 25 -1.68 6.48 -6.81
CA PHE A 25 -2.98 5.82 -6.67
C PHE A 25 -3.65 5.60 -8.04
N TYR A 26 -3.59 6.58 -8.93
CA TYR A 26 -4.15 6.49 -10.27
C TYR A 26 -3.43 5.43 -11.12
N ASP A 27 -2.10 5.43 -11.12
CA ASP A 27 -1.29 4.43 -11.83
C ASP A 27 -1.61 3.03 -11.31
N PHE A 28 -1.58 2.87 -9.99
CA PHE A 28 -1.92 1.63 -9.33
C PHE A 28 -3.33 1.11 -9.66
N ALA A 29 -4.33 1.99 -9.73
CA ALA A 29 -5.71 1.62 -9.99
C ALA A 29 -5.96 1.24 -11.47
N ASN A 30 -5.12 1.72 -12.39
CA ASN A 30 -5.31 1.58 -13.83
C ASN A 30 -4.19 0.80 -14.54
N ILE A 31 -3.25 0.22 -13.78
CA ILE A 31 -2.12 -0.49 -14.36
C ILE A 31 -2.57 -1.73 -15.14
N SER A 32 -1.99 -1.91 -16.33
CA SER A 32 -2.20 -3.09 -17.15
C SER A 32 -1.41 -4.29 -16.63
N VAL A 33 -1.94 -5.50 -16.79
CA VAL A 33 -1.21 -6.75 -16.49
C VAL A 33 0.05 -6.96 -17.33
N MET A 34 0.18 -6.22 -18.44
CA MET A 34 1.32 -6.26 -19.34
C MET A 34 2.38 -5.20 -19.00
N ASP A 35 2.11 -4.33 -18.03
CA ASP A 35 3.02 -3.28 -17.60
C ASP A 35 4.17 -3.85 -16.77
N GLU A 36 5.38 -3.32 -16.95
CA GLU A 36 6.58 -3.79 -16.23
C GLU A 36 6.48 -3.57 -14.71
N ASP A 37 5.75 -2.54 -14.29
CA ASP A 37 5.54 -2.24 -12.87
C ASP A 37 4.37 -3.05 -12.26
N TYR A 38 3.66 -3.87 -13.04
CA TYR A 38 2.50 -4.64 -12.56
C TYR A 38 2.86 -5.55 -11.39
N ASP A 39 3.96 -6.31 -11.51
CA ASP A 39 4.40 -7.22 -10.45
C ASP A 39 4.87 -6.47 -9.20
N ARG A 40 5.44 -5.28 -9.36
CA ARG A 40 5.79 -4.39 -8.25
C ARG A 40 4.54 -3.98 -7.47
N TYR A 41 3.52 -3.47 -8.15
CA TYR A 41 2.27 -3.04 -7.50
C TYR A 41 1.50 -4.22 -6.90
N LYS A 42 1.46 -5.37 -7.59
CA LYS A 42 0.89 -6.62 -7.06
C LYS A 42 1.55 -7.06 -5.76
N ASN A 43 2.88 -7.00 -5.69
CA ASN A 43 3.61 -7.33 -4.45
C ASN A 43 3.33 -6.32 -3.33
N LEU A 44 3.18 -5.04 -3.65
CA LEU A 44 2.78 -4.02 -2.68
C LEU A 44 1.41 -4.34 -2.04
N ILE A 45 0.40 -4.72 -2.84
CA ILE A 45 -0.92 -5.14 -2.32
C ILE A 45 -0.78 -6.35 -1.40
N ARG A 46 0.00 -7.35 -1.80
CA ARG A 46 0.18 -8.56 -1.00
C ARG A 46 0.72 -8.22 0.38
N ILE A 47 1.75 -7.37 0.45
CA ILE A 47 2.32 -6.91 1.73
C ILE A 47 1.29 -6.12 2.54
N LEU A 48 0.59 -5.19 1.89
CA LEU A 48 -0.47 -4.40 2.52
C LEU A 48 -1.54 -5.29 3.15
N LEU A 49 -2.15 -6.15 2.36
CA LEU A 49 -3.22 -7.03 2.82
C LEU A 49 -2.73 -8.04 3.87
N SER A 50 -1.48 -8.50 3.80
CA SER A 50 -0.91 -9.39 4.83
C SER A 50 -0.92 -8.75 6.22
N ASN A 51 -0.69 -7.43 6.30
CA ASN A 51 -0.75 -6.69 7.57
C ASN A 51 -2.18 -6.46 8.09
N TYR A 52 -3.20 -6.59 7.25
CA TYR A 52 -4.60 -6.31 7.60
C TYR A 52 -5.48 -7.57 7.75
N ILE A 53 -5.23 -8.59 6.94
CA ILE A 53 -5.99 -9.86 6.93
C ILE A 53 -5.48 -10.79 8.02
N SER A 54 -4.19 -10.74 8.36
CA SER A 54 -3.68 -11.52 9.48
C SER A 54 -4.38 -11.03 10.75
N PRO A 55 -5.04 -11.90 11.54
CA PRO A 55 -5.64 -11.49 12.80
C PRO A 55 -4.54 -10.78 13.57
N LYS A 56 -4.77 -9.53 13.98
CA LYS A 56 -3.89 -8.90 14.96
C LYS A 56 -3.85 -9.87 16.13
N ALA A 57 -2.72 -10.55 16.31
CA ALA A 57 -2.51 -11.32 17.52
C ALA A 57 -2.62 -10.29 18.63
N LEU A 58 -3.77 -10.26 19.29
CA LEU A 58 -3.91 -9.63 20.58
C LEU A 58 -2.96 -10.44 21.47
N LEU A 59 -1.72 -9.98 21.55
CA LEU A 59 -0.80 -10.34 22.61
C LEU A 59 -1.36 -9.69 23.88
N THR A 60 -2.57 -10.06 24.28
CA THR A 60 -3.01 -9.89 25.66
C THR A 60 -2.24 -10.95 26.43
N PRO A 61 -1.21 -10.59 27.22
CA PRO A 61 -0.66 -11.55 28.16
C PRO A 61 -1.83 -12.00 29.04
N VAL A 62 -2.07 -13.30 29.06
CA VAL A 62 -3.00 -13.91 30.01
C VAL A 62 -2.49 -13.54 31.40
N LYS A 63 -3.36 -12.92 32.20
CA LYS A 63 -3.07 -12.55 33.59
C LYS A 63 -2.76 -13.78 34.44
#